data_AF-X6MQD8-F1
#
_entry.id   AF-X6MQD8-F1
#
_cell.length_a   1.000
_cell.length_b   1.000
_cell.length_c   1.000
_cell.angle_alpha   90.00
_cell.angle_beta   90.00
_cell.angle_gamma   90.00
#
_symmetry.space_group_name_H-M   'P 1'
#
loop_
_entity.id
_entity.type
_entity.pdbx_description
1 polymer ?
#
loop_
_entity_poly.entity_id
_entity_poly.type
_entity_poly.pdbx_seq_one_letter_code
_entity_poly.pdbx_strand_id
1 'polypeptide(L)'
;MDPRLSAVDTAGLERYRMDDAKNMDNHETSMDSCASSEEDSESFALWRYHYKRFCPQESRITGLLKVTEFSSLYHVFSGILIVFLSGVMLDEMLEYGVMFRFELLRWNFGKPDKVFLIWVCMFAYSFLFVLLVDIYKNKFIDKIGCGAYYVFLLIPFLIFPRSMIQHFQLPIACSCIVVSEQ
;
A
#
# COMPACT_ATOMS: atom_id res chain seq x y z
N MET A 1 -56.77 42.44 -48.68
CA MET A 1 -56.39 41.03 -48.51
C MET A 1 -54.88 41.01 -48.37
N ASP A 2 -54.40 41.11 -47.13
CA ASP A 2 -52.98 41.32 -46.84
C ASP A 2 -52.20 39.99 -46.88
N PRO A 3 -51.19 39.85 -47.76
CA PRO A 3 -50.43 38.61 -47.93
C PRO A 3 -49.38 38.37 -46.84
N ARG A 4 -49.44 39.09 -45.70
CA ARG A 4 -48.48 38.98 -44.59
C ARG A 4 -48.93 38.08 -43.45
N LEU A 5 -50.17 37.57 -43.47
CA LEU A 5 -50.68 36.71 -42.41
C LEU A 5 -50.40 35.21 -42.62
N SER A 6 -50.07 34.76 -43.84
CA SER A 6 -49.80 33.32 -44.12
C SER A 6 -48.32 32.91 -43.99
N ALA A 7 -47.40 33.86 -43.89
CA ALA A 7 -45.96 33.60 -43.80
C ALA A 7 -45.46 33.46 -42.35
N VAL A 8 -46.22 33.97 -41.38
CA VAL A 8 -45.86 33.88 -39.95
C VAL A 8 -46.22 32.48 -39.39
N ASP A 9 -47.27 31.86 -39.91
CA ASP A 9 -47.74 30.54 -39.45
C ASP A 9 -46.87 29.38 -39.96
N THR A 10 -46.32 29.48 -41.17
CA THR A 10 -45.42 28.47 -41.73
C THR A 10 -44.03 28.48 -41.08
N ALA A 11 -43.53 29.65 -40.68
CA ALA A 11 -42.25 29.78 -39.99
C ALA A 11 -42.29 29.29 -38.52
N GLY A 12 -43.47 29.25 -37.90
CA GLY A 12 -43.69 28.66 -36.58
C GLY A 12 -43.75 27.13 -36.63
N LEU A 13 -44.43 26.58 -37.65
CA LEU A 13 -44.56 25.13 -37.83
C LEU A 13 -43.23 24.44 -38.20
N GLU A 14 -42.39 25.11 -39.00
CA GLU A 14 -41.03 24.63 -39.34
C GLU A 14 -40.12 24.56 -38.10
N ARG A 15 -40.24 25.52 -37.17
CA ARG A 15 -39.46 25.48 -35.92
C ARG A 15 -39.89 24.35 -35.00
N TYR A 16 -41.20 24.10 -34.87
CA TYR A 16 -41.70 22.98 -34.09
C TYR A 16 -41.27 21.61 -34.66
N ARG A 17 -41.23 21.46 -35.99
CA ARG A 17 -40.78 20.23 -36.67
C ARG A 17 -39.28 19.96 -36.50
N MET A 18 -38.45 21.01 -36.42
CA MET A 18 -37.00 20.89 -36.24
C MET A 18 -36.63 20.54 -34.79
N ASP A 19 -37.41 20.98 -33.81
CA ASP A 19 -37.19 20.65 -32.40
C ASP A 19 -37.60 19.19 -32.08
N ASP A 20 -38.65 18.65 -32.71
CA ASP A 20 -39.03 17.24 -32.59
C ASP A 20 -38.02 16.29 -33.29
N ALA A 21 -37.49 16.67 -34.46
CA ALA A 21 -36.46 15.88 -35.15
C ALA A 21 -35.15 15.81 -34.35
N LYS A 22 -34.77 16.92 -33.69
CA LYS A 22 -33.58 16.98 -32.84
C LYS A 22 -33.74 16.19 -31.53
N ASN A 23 -34.98 16.01 -31.06
CA ASN A 23 -35.26 15.24 -29.85
C ASN A 23 -35.33 13.72 -30.11
N MET A 24 -35.72 13.28 -31.32
CA MET A 24 -35.64 11.86 -31.72
C MET A 24 -34.20 11.42 -32.01
N ASP A 25 -33.37 12.25 -32.65
CA ASP A 25 -31.94 11.94 -32.84
C ASP A 25 -31.20 11.78 -31.51
N ASN A 26 -31.54 12.57 -30.48
CA ASN A 26 -30.92 12.45 -29.17
C ASN A 26 -31.35 11.18 -28.41
N HIS A 27 -32.50 10.58 -28.72
CA HIS A 27 -32.99 9.39 -28.04
C HIS A 27 -32.50 8.08 -28.71
N GLU A 28 -32.27 8.07 -30.03
CA GLU A 28 -31.59 6.97 -30.73
C GLU A 28 -30.06 7.00 -30.50
N THR A 29 -29.45 8.19 -30.49
CA THR A 29 -28.01 8.34 -30.19
C THR A 29 -27.68 7.97 -28.74
N SER A 30 -28.66 8.04 -27.82
CA SER A 30 -28.45 7.67 -26.42
C SER A 30 -28.70 6.20 -26.10
N MET A 31 -29.20 5.38 -27.04
CA MET A 31 -29.42 3.94 -26.84
C MET A 31 -28.56 3.04 -27.76
N ASP A 32 -28.06 3.52 -28.90
CA ASP A 32 -27.11 2.75 -29.74
C ASP A 32 -25.63 2.98 -29.42
N SER A 33 -25.29 4.02 -28.65
CA SER A 33 -23.91 4.28 -28.22
C SER A 33 -23.44 3.38 -27.06
N CYS A 34 -24.30 2.49 -26.54
CA CYS A 34 -23.97 1.63 -25.39
C CYS A 34 -23.75 0.15 -25.76
N ALA A 35 -24.03 -0.27 -27.01
CA ALA A 35 -23.99 -1.69 -27.41
C ALA A 35 -22.84 -2.05 -28.38
N SER A 36 -21.99 -1.10 -28.77
CA SER A 36 -20.89 -1.34 -29.73
C SER A 36 -19.51 -0.91 -29.24
N SER A 37 -19.33 -0.74 -27.93
CA SER A 37 -18.04 -0.36 -27.32
C SER A 37 -17.53 -1.34 -26.26
N GLU A 38 -18.14 -2.52 -26.15
CA GLU A 38 -17.80 -3.51 -25.12
C GLU A 38 -16.68 -4.48 -25.54
N GLU A 39 -16.44 -4.73 -26.84
CA GLU A 39 -15.42 -5.71 -27.25
C GLU A 39 -14.02 -5.14 -27.50
N ASP A 40 -13.89 -3.84 -27.81
CA ASP A 40 -12.59 -3.18 -28.00
C ASP A 40 -12.05 -2.48 -26.74
N SER A 41 -12.85 -2.41 -25.67
CA SER A 41 -12.48 -1.78 -24.39
C SER A 41 -11.73 -2.72 -23.43
N GLU A 42 -11.87 -4.05 -23.57
CA GLU A 42 -11.23 -5.00 -22.65
C GLU A 42 -9.72 -5.15 -22.89
N SER A 43 -9.24 -4.95 -24.12
CA SER A 43 -7.81 -5.08 -24.44
C SER A 43 -7.01 -3.79 -24.17
N PHE A 44 -7.66 -2.62 -24.18
CA PHE A 44 -7.01 -1.33 -23.91
C PHE A 44 -7.02 -0.92 -22.43
N ALA A 45 -7.81 -1.60 -21.59
CA ALA A 45 -7.83 -1.39 -20.14
C ALA A 45 -6.60 -1.94 -19.40
N LEU A 46 -5.72 -2.70 -20.07
CA LEU A 46 -4.59 -3.38 -19.44
C LEU A 46 -3.39 -2.45 -19.13
N TRP A 47 -3.37 -1.22 -19.63
CA TRP A 47 -2.28 -0.25 -19.40
C TRP A 47 -2.73 1.05 -18.71
N ARG A 48 -3.93 1.09 -18.13
CA ARG A 48 -4.33 2.23 -17.30
C ARG A 48 -3.54 2.15 -16.00
N TYR A 49 -2.45 2.91 -15.94
CA TYR A 49 -1.62 3.14 -14.76
C TYR A 49 -2.52 3.34 -13.54
N HIS A 50 -2.69 2.28 -12.75
CA HIS A 50 -3.63 2.25 -11.63
C HIS A 50 -2.95 2.98 -10.47
N TYR A 51 -2.97 4.31 -10.52
CA TYR A 51 -2.40 5.12 -9.45
C TYR A 51 -3.18 4.87 -8.17
N LYS A 52 -2.47 4.41 -7.14
CA LYS A 52 -3.04 4.18 -5.82
C LYS A 52 -3.40 5.53 -5.21
N ARG A 53 -4.70 5.86 -5.19
CA ARG A 53 -5.20 7.02 -4.45
C ARG A 53 -5.16 6.70 -2.95
N PHE A 54 -4.31 7.40 -2.21
CA PHE A 54 -4.30 7.31 -0.75
C PHE A 54 -5.40 8.20 -0.20
N CYS A 55 -6.49 7.59 0.26
CA CYS A 55 -7.53 8.28 1.01
C CYS A 55 -7.29 8.09 2.51
N PRO A 56 -7.56 9.09 3.36
CA PRO A 56 -7.55 8.89 4.81
C PRO A 56 -8.64 7.88 5.17
N GLN A 57 -8.22 6.65 5.47
CA GLN A 57 -9.10 5.56 5.85
C GLN A 57 -8.62 5.01 7.20
N GLU A 58 -9.55 4.81 8.14
CA GLU A 58 -9.23 4.08 9.36
C GLU A 58 -8.80 2.64 9.02
N SER A 59 -7.82 2.11 9.76
CA SER A 59 -7.44 0.70 9.61
C SER A 59 -8.68 -0.17 9.79
N ARG A 60 -8.88 -1.14 8.90
CA ARG A 60 -10.02 -2.08 8.99
C ARG A 60 -10.03 -2.81 10.33
N ILE A 61 -8.86 -3.09 10.91
CA ILE A 61 -8.74 -3.70 12.23
C ILE A 61 -9.31 -2.76 13.30
N THR A 62 -9.00 -1.47 13.24
CA THR A 62 -9.57 -0.47 14.15
C THR A 62 -11.08 -0.35 13.99
N GLY A 63 -11.59 -0.40 12.76
CA GLY A 63 -13.03 -0.44 12.48
C GLY A 63 -13.70 -1.73 12.98
N LEU A 64 -13.01 -2.87 12.89
CA LEU A 64 -13.52 -4.17 13.33
C LEU A 64 -13.50 -4.32 14.86
N LEU A 65 -12.48 -3.79 15.52
CA LEU A 65 -12.35 -3.79 16.99
C LEU A 65 -13.37 -2.87 17.68
N LYS A 66 -13.98 -1.93 16.96
CA LYS A 66 -15.11 -1.12 17.47
C LYS A 66 -16.40 -1.92 17.62
N VAL A 67 -16.51 -3.07 16.97
CA VAL A 67 -17.67 -3.96 17.13
C VAL A 67 -17.58 -4.61 18.51
N THR A 68 -18.67 -4.55 19.29
CA THR A 68 -18.75 -4.95 20.70
C THR A 68 -18.18 -6.36 20.96
N GLU A 69 -18.42 -7.29 20.05
CA GLU A 69 -17.94 -8.68 20.13
C GLU A 69 -16.40 -8.77 20.11
N PHE A 70 -15.74 -7.99 19.25
CA PHE A 70 -14.28 -7.97 19.16
C PHE A 70 -13.63 -7.20 20.31
N SER A 71 -14.31 -6.18 20.85
CA SER A 71 -13.85 -5.49 22.06
C SER A 71 -13.83 -6.43 23.27
N SER A 72 -14.84 -7.30 23.41
CA SER A 72 -14.87 -8.34 24.45
C SER A 72 -13.70 -9.31 24.29
N LEU A 73 -13.45 -9.76 23.06
CA LEU A 73 -12.33 -10.64 22.72
C LEU A 73 -10.96 -10.02 23.03
N TYR A 74 -10.78 -8.71 22.84
CA TYR A 74 -9.55 -8.00 23.25
C TYR A 74 -9.31 -8.10 24.76
N HIS A 75 -10.34 -7.87 25.58
CA HIS A 75 -10.22 -7.98 27.03
C HIS A 75 -9.93 -9.42 27.48
N VAL A 76 -10.54 -10.42 26.83
CA VAL A 76 -10.26 -11.83 27.09
C VAL A 76 -8.80 -12.17 26.76
N PHE A 77 -8.31 -11.78 25.57
CA PHE A 77 -6.91 -12.02 25.21
C PHE A 77 -5.93 -11.30 26.15
N SER A 78 -6.23 -10.06 26.53
CA SER A 78 -5.43 -9.33 27.51
C SER A 78 -5.43 -10.02 28.88
N GLY A 79 -6.58 -10.52 29.33
CA GLY A 79 -6.70 -11.27 30.58
C GLY A 79 -5.90 -12.56 30.56
N ILE A 80 -6.03 -13.36 29.49
CA ILE A 80 -5.26 -14.59 29.30
C ILE A 80 -3.76 -14.28 29.27
N LEU A 81 -3.34 -13.20 28.60
CA LEU A 81 -1.94 -12.80 28.54
C LEU A 81 -1.40 -12.42 29.93
N ILE A 82 -2.18 -11.70 30.74
CA ILE A 82 -1.80 -11.34 32.12
C ILE A 82 -1.71 -12.59 33.00
N VAL A 83 -2.69 -13.49 32.94
CA VAL A 83 -2.67 -14.74 33.72
C VAL A 83 -1.50 -15.63 33.30
N PHE A 84 -1.25 -15.75 31.99
CA PHE A 84 -0.10 -16.50 31.46
C PHE A 84 1.23 -15.89 31.92
N LEU A 85 1.40 -14.58 31.76
CA LEU A 85 2.60 -13.88 32.19
C LEU A 85 2.80 -14.02 33.70
N SER A 86 1.75 -13.83 34.50
CA SER A 86 1.80 -14.02 35.95
C SER A 86 2.16 -15.46 36.32
N GLY A 87 1.68 -16.46 35.57
CA GLY A 87 2.03 -17.86 35.78
C GLY A 87 3.53 -18.10 35.59
N VAL A 88 4.10 -17.60 34.49
CA VAL A 88 5.54 -17.67 34.22
C VAL A 88 6.34 -16.93 35.30
N MET A 89 5.88 -15.76 35.74
CA MET A 89 6.55 -14.98 36.79
C MET A 89 6.55 -15.69 38.14
N LEU A 90 5.43 -16.33 38.51
CA LEU A 90 5.32 -17.10 39.74
C LEU A 90 6.22 -18.33 39.71
N ASP A 91 6.30 -19.02 38.57
CA ASP A 91 7.17 -20.17 38.37
C ASP A 91 8.66 -19.75 38.50
N GLU A 92 9.07 -18.67 37.82
CA GLU A 92 10.43 -18.12 37.95
C GLU A 92 10.76 -17.69 39.39
N MET A 93 9.78 -17.10 40.10
CA MET A 93 9.95 -16.69 41.50
C MET A 93 10.12 -17.90 42.43
N LEU A 94 9.33 -18.96 42.26
CA LEU A 94 9.41 -20.15 43.10
C LEU A 94 10.70 -20.94 42.84
N GLU A 95 11.13 -21.05 41.59
CA GLU A 95 12.31 -21.83 41.22
C GLU A 95 13.63 -21.09 41.49
N TYR A 96 13.68 -19.77 41.27
CA TYR A 96 14.93 -19.01 41.31
C TYR A 96 14.96 -17.81 42.26
N GLY A 97 13.84 -17.46 42.92
CA GLY A 97 13.76 -16.34 43.87
C GLY A 97 13.84 -14.95 43.22
N VAL A 98 13.83 -14.86 41.89
CA VAL A 98 13.83 -13.61 41.12
C VAL A 98 12.56 -13.53 40.27
N MET A 99 11.89 -12.38 40.28
CA MET A 99 10.63 -12.23 39.54
C MET A 99 10.80 -12.01 38.04
N PHE A 100 11.94 -11.52 37.56
CA PHE A 100 12.09 -11.11 36.15
C PHE A 100 13.46 -11.51 35.60
N ARG A 101 13.63 -12.80 35.26
CA ARG A 101 14.86 -13.23 34.59
C ARG A 101 14.69 -13.25 33.08
N PHE A 102 13.52 -13.66 32.59
CA PHE A 102 13.17 -13.73 31.16
C PHE A 102 14.34 -14.22 30.29
N GLU A 103 15.00 -15.31 30.70
CA GLU A 103 16.24 -15.78 30.07
C GLU A 103 16.07 -16.03 28.58
N LEU A 104 14.92 -16.59 28.17
CA LEU A 104 14.56 -16.77 26.77
C LEU A 104 14.51 -15.46 26.00
N LEU A 105 13.95 -14.40 26.59
CA LEU A 105 13.88 -13.08 25.96
C LEU A 105 15.27 -12.44 25.90
N ARG A 106 16.04 -12.51 26.99
CA ARG A 106 17.41 -11.98 27.03
C ARG A 106 18.33 -12.73 26.07
N TRP A 107 18.15 -14.04 25.90
CA TRP A 107 18.90 -14.85 24.95
C TRP A 107 18.54 -14.47 23.49
N ASN A 108 17.24 -14.28 23.21
CA ASN A 108 16.78 -13.84 21.88
C ASN A 108 17.15 -12.39 21.56
N PHE A 109 17.24 -11.51 22.56
CA PHE A 109 17.61 -10.10 22.40
C PHE A 109 19.03 -9.78 22.87
N GLY A 110 19.92 -10.77 22.96
CA GLY A 110 21.20 -10.63 23.67
C GLY A 110 22.17 -9.55 23.16
N LYS A 111 21.92 -8.96 21.98
CA LYS A 111 22.76 -7.91 21.39
C LYS A 111 21.91 -6.79 20.73
N PRO A 112 21.03 -6.10 21.48
CA PRO A 112 20.12 -5.13 20.88
C PRO A 112 20.88 -3.90 20.35
N ASP A 113 21.97 -3.51 21.01
CA ASP A 113 22.84 -2.40 20.57
C ASP A 113 23.44 -2.63 19.18
N LYS A 114 23.79 -3.89 18.88
CA LYS A 114 24.33 -4.27 17.56
C LYS A 114 23.24 -4.24 16.50
N VAL A 115 22.02 -4.68 16.84
CA VAL A 115 20.86 -4.57 15.94
C VAL A 115 20.59 -3.10 15.61
N PHE A 116 20.60 -2.23 16.61
CA PHE A 116 20.36 -0.80 16.41
C PHE A 116 21.43 -0.16 15.50
N LEU A 117 22.70 -0.49 15.70
CA LEU A 117 23.78 0.00 14.84
C LEU A 117 23.61 -0.49 13.39
N ILE A 118 23.31 -1.78 13.20
CA ILE A 118 23.05 -2.37 11.88
C ILE A 118 21.88 -1.67 11.20
N TRP A 119 20.80 -1.43 11.94
CA TRP A 119 19.61 -0.75 11.46
C TRP A 119 19.90 0.69 11.01
N VAL A 120 20.61 1.48 11.82
CA VAL A 120 21.02 2.84 11.44
C VAL A 120 21.93 2.82 10.20
N CYS A 121 22.85 1.86 10.10
CA CYS A 121 23.69 1.69 8.91
C CYS A 121 22.87 1.36 7.66
N MET A 122 21.84 0.50 7.76
CA MET A 122 20.93 0.19 6.66
C MET A 122 20.10 1.40 6.24
N PHE A 123 19.54 2.12 7.22
CA PHE A 123 18.79 3.34 6.95
C PHE A 123 19.65 4.38 6.22
N ALA A 124 20.87 4.60 6.69
CA ALA A 124 21.82 5.51 6.05
C ALA A 124 22.19 5.05 4.63
N TYR A 125 22.39 3.75 4.42
CA TYR A 125 22.70 3.18 3.11
C TYR A 125 21.52 3.35 2.13
N SER A 126 20.29 3.07 2.55
CA SER A 126 19.09 3.26 1.74
C SER A 126 18.85 4.73 1.39
N PHE A 127 19.14 5.64 2.32
CA PHE A 127 19.06 7.07 2.07
C PHE A 127 20.09 7.53 1.03
N LEU A 128 21.35 7.10 1.19
CA LEU A 128 22.42 7.38 0.24
C LEU A 128 22.11 6.80 -1.15
N PHE A 129 21.51 5.61 -1.20
CA PHE A 129 21.04 4.98 -2.43
C PHE A 129 20.04 5.85 -3.19
N VAL A 130 19.00 6.34 -2.51
CA VAL A 130 17.96 7.19 -3.15
C VAL A 130 18.57 8.48 -3.68
N LEU A 131 19.49 9.10 -2.93
CA LEU A 131 20.20 10.30 -3.37
C LEU A 131 21.08 10.05 -4.59
N LEU A 132 21.82 8.94 -4.61
CA LEU A 132 22.62 8.53 -5.76
C LEU A 132 21.74 8.28 -6.99
N VAL A 133 20.61 7.59 -6.83
CA VAL A 133 19.69 7.36 -7.95
C VAL A 133 19.18 8.69 -8.50
N ASP A 134 18.78 9.64 -7.65
CA ASP A 134 18.23 10.91 -8.13
C ASP A 134 19.26 11.79 -8.85
N ILE A 135 20.52 11.83 -8.37
CA ILE A 135 21.62 12.57 -9.01
C ILE A 135 22.01 11.93 -10.36
N TYR A 136 22.08 10.60 -10.43
CA TYR A 136 22.55 9.89 -11.61
C TYR A 136 21.45 9.55 -12.62
N LYS A 137 20.16 9.74 -12.26
CA LYS A 137 18.98 9.54 -13.11
C LYS A 137 19.12 10.15 -14.49
N ASN A 138 19.55 11.42 -14.55
CA ASN A 138 19.60 12.19 -15.79
C ASN A 138 20.81 11.85 -16.68
N LYS A 139 21.83 11.14 -16.17
CA LYS A 139 23.04 10.79 -16.94
C LYS A 139 23.10 9.33 -17.38
N PHE A 140 22.48 8.42 -16.64
CA PHE A 140 22.68 6.98 -16.81
C PHE A 140 21.50 6.23 -17.46
N ILE A 141 20.29 6.81 -17.47
CA ILE A 141 19.08 6.16 -18.00
C ILE A 141 19.13 5.93 -19.52
N ASP A 142 19.89 6.74 -20.27
CA ASP A 142 19.96 6.62 -21.73
C ASP A 142 20.94 5.56 -22.27
N LYS A 143 21.87 5.05 -21.44
CA LYS A 143 22.96 4.17 -21.91
C LYS A 143 22.92 2.75 -21.38
N ILE A 144 22.34 2.52 -20.22
CA ILE A 144 22.22 1.20 -19.61
C ILE A 144 20.76 1.00 -19.28
N GLY A 145 20.21 -0.15 -19.68
CA GLY A 145 18.83 -0.49 -19.37
C GLY A 145 18.58 -0.28 -17.88
N CYS A 146 17.61 0.58 -17.55
CA CYS A 146 17.31 1.03 -16.18
C CYS A 146 17.22 -0.15 -15.18
N GLY A 147 16.73 -1.31 -15.65
CA GLY A 147 16.70 -2.55 -14.88
C GLY A 147 18.07 -3.13 -14.50
N ALA A 148 19.07 -3.09 -15.38
CA ALA A 148 20.40 -3.64 -15.08
C ALA A 148 21.14 -2.81 -14.01
N TYR A 149 21.01 -1.48 -14.06
CA TYR A 149 21.52 -0.58 -13.04
C TYR A 149 20.84 -0.81 -11.68
N TYR A 150 19.52 -0.98 -11.69
CA TYR A 150 18.73 -1.27 -10.49
C TYR A 150 19.13 -2.60 -9.84
N VAL A 151 19.32 -3.65 -10.65
CA VAL A 151 19.79 -4.97 -10.15
C VAL A 151 21.20 -4.87 -9.57
N PHE A 152 22.13 -4.19 -10.25
CA PHE A 152 23.49 -3.98 -9.75
C PHE A 152 23.50 -3.25 -8.39
N LEU A 153 22.59 -2.30 -8.22
CA LEU A 153 22.41 -1.53 -6.99
C LEU A 153 21.73 -2.32 -5.85
N LEU A 154 20.84 -3.27 -6.17
CA LEU A 154 20.16 -4.14 -5.21
C LEU A 154 21.07 -5.21 -4.59
N ILE A 155 22.04 -5.71 -5.36
CA ILE A 155 22.97 -6.77 -4.90
C ILE A 155 23.69 -6.38 -3.59
N PRO A 156 24.35 -5.22 -3.46
CA PRO A 156 25.00 -4.82 -2.21
C PRO A 156 23.99 -4.60 -1.07
N PHE A 157 22.77 -4.16 -1.38
CA PHE A 157 21.69 -4.04 -0.39
C PHE A 157 21.27 -5.39 0.17
N LEU A 158 21.32 -6.47 -0.62
CA LEU A 158 21.06 -7.84 -0.15
C LEU A 158 22.22 -8.46 0.62
N ILE A 159 23.45 -8.24 0.17
CA ILE A 159 24.63 -8.90 0.74
C ILE A 159 25.03 -8.28 2.08
N PHE A 160 24.88 -6.96 2.25
CA PHE A 160 25.27 -6.24 3.46
C PHE A 160 24.60 -6.75 4.75
N PRO A 161 23.25 -6.79 4.89
CA PRO A 161 22.55 -7.38 6.04
C PRO A 161 23.00 -8.80 6.33
N ARG A 162 23.06 -9.62 5.29
CA ARG A 162 23.42 -11.03 5.41
C ARG A 162 24.84 -11.19 5.96
N SER A 163 25.79 -10.43 5.43
CA SER A 163 27.18 -10.42 5.90
C SER A 163 27.27 -9.95 7.36
N MET A 164 26.54 -8.90 7.72
CA MET A 164 26.50 -8.39 9.10
C MET A 164 25.89 -9.41 10.07
N ILE A 165 24.83 -10.12 9.68
CA ILE A 165 24.23 -11.19 10.51
C ILE A 165 25.24 -12.30 10.79
N GLN A 166 26.01 -12.72 9.79
CA GLN A 166 27.02 -13.76 9.94
C GLN A 166 28.22 -13.32 10.77
N HIS A 167 28.67 -12.06 10.62
CA HIS A 167 29.79 -11.52 11.39
C HIS A 167 29.46 -11.30 12.86
N PHE A 168 28.25 -10.80 13.17
CA PHE A 168 27.86 -10.49 14.54
C PHE A 168 27.21 -11.68 15.28
N GLN A 169 26.92 -12.78 14.59
CA GLN A 169 26.25 -13.98 15.12
C GLN A 169 25.04 -13.58 15.97
N LEU A 170 24.07 -12.94 15.30
CA LEU A 170 22.88 -12.44 15.97
C LEU A 170 21.93 -13.60 16.35
N PRO A 171 21.27 -13.52 17.52
CA PRO A 171 20.18 -14.43 17.84
C PRO A 171 19.06 -14.37 16.80
N ILE A 172 18.22 -15.41 16.78
CA ILE A 172 17.16 -15.60 15.77
C ILE A 172 16.21 -14.40 15.72
N ALA A 173 15.69 -13.96 16.87
CA ALA A 173 14.76 -12.83 16.92
C ALA A 173 15.38 -11.51 16.40
N CYS A 174 16.63 -11.24 16.77
CA CYS A 174 17.37 -10.08 16.30
C CYS A 174 17.61 -10.12 14.78
N SER A 175 17.89 -11.30 14.23
CA SER A 175 18.08 -11.50 12.79
C SER A 175 16.76 -11.28 12.03
N CYS A 176 15.63 -11.72 12.57
CA CYS A 176 14.32 -11.49 11.99
C CYS A 176 13.97 -10.00 11.89
N ILE A 177 14.30 -9.20 12.90
CA ILE A 177 14.09 -7.74 12.88
C ILE A 177 14.89 -7.12 11.74
N VAL A 178 16.19 -7.43 11.65
CA VAL A 178 17.06 -6.89 10.59
C VAL A 178 16.57 -7.27 9.19
N VAL A 179 16.10 -8.50 9.01
CA VAL A 179 15.56 -8.98 7.71
C VAL A 179 14.19 -8.37 7.39
N SER A 180 13.38 -8.04 8.40
CA SER A 180 12.06 -7.43 8.19
C SER A 180 12.15 -5.94 7.82
N GLU A 181 13.21 -5.27 8.25
CA GLU A 181 13.50 -3.86 7.95
C GLU A 181 14.23 -3.66 6.60
N GLN A 182 14.82 -4.73 6.07
CA GLN A 182 15.45 -4.75 4.76
C GLN A 182 14.40 -4.75 3.63
#